data_AF-A0A0Q7I9X4-F1
#
_entry.id   AF-A0A0Q7I9X4-F1
#
_cell.length_a   1.000
_cell.length_b   1.000
_cell.length_c   1.000
_cell.angle_alpha   90.00
_cell.angle_beta   90.00
_cell.angle_gamma   90.00
#
_symmetry.space_group_name_H-M   'P 1'
#
loop_
_entity.id
_entity.type
_entity.pdbx_description
1 polymer ?
#
loop_
_entity_poly.entity_id
_entity_poly.type
_entity_poly.pdbx_seq_one_letter_code
_entity_poly.pdbx_strand_id
1 'polypeptide(L)' 'MAKEILAVLQEPAVLKELRDRTMVITPQSAAQFSRFLSDEEARWTSLIKAKNIRIDNTSP' A
#
# COMPACT_ATOMS: atom_id res chain seq x y z
N MET A 1 0.55 16.13 8.69
CA MET A 1 0.28 15.20 7.58
C MET A 1 -0.25 13.84 8.04
N ALA A 2 0.47 13.00 8.80
CA ALA A 2 -0.03 11.65 9.14
C ALA A 2 -1.31 11.63 10.01
N LYS A 3 -1.50 12.60 10.91
CA LYS A 3 -2.63 12.64 11.85
C LYS A 3 -3.99 12.88 11.17
N GLU A 4 -4.03 13.74 10.14
CA GLU A 4 -5.27 14.08 9.42
C GLU A 4 -5.73 12.91 8.55
N ILE A 5 -4.80 12.23 7.89
CA ILE A 5 -5.10 11.03 7.09
C ILE A 5 -5.67 9.92 7.98
N LEU A 6 -5.08 9.70 9.16
CA LEU A 6 -5.59 8.73 10.12
C LEU A 6 -6.98 9.10 10.65
N ALA A 7 -7.27 10.39 10.84
CA ALA A 7 -8.59 10.85 11.25
C ALA A 7 -9.65 10.57 10.17
N VAL A 8 -9.35 10.87 8.89
CA VAL A 8 -10.24 10.58 7.76
C VAL A 8 -10.49 9.07 7.61
N LEU A 9 -9.45 8.25 7.77
CA LEU A 9 -9.59 6.78 7.72
C LEU A 9 -10.37 6.20 8.91
N GLN A 10 -10.65 7.00 9.94
CA GLN A 10 -11.51 6.62 11.07
C GLN A 10 -12.96 7.13 10.92
N GLU A 11 -13.25 7.97 9.92
CA GLU A 11 -14.59 8.49 9.69
C GLU A 11 -15.56 7.35 9.28
N PRO A 12 -16.74 7.23 9.92
CA PRO A 12 -17.66 6.11 9.66
C PRO A 12 -18.12 6.01 8.20
N ALA A 13 -18.34 7.15 7.54
CA ALA A 13 -18.74 7.18 6.13
C ALA A 13 -17.64 6.65 5.21
N VAL A 14 -16.39 7.05 5.48
CA VAL A 14 -15.20 6.61 4.74
C VAL A 14 -14.95 5.12 4.97
N LEU A 15 -15.03 4.66 6.22
CA LEU A 15 -14.91 3.23 6.55
C LEU A 15 -15.98 2.39 5.85
N LYS A 16 -17.23 2.88 5.79
CA LYS A 16 -18.32 2.19 5.10
C LYS A 16 -18.02 2.08 3.60
N GLU A 17 -17.68 3.18 2.95
CA GLU A 17 -17.38 3.19 1.51
C GLU A 17 -16.23 2.24 1.17
N LEU A 18 -15.15 2.28 1.95
CA LEU A 18 -13.98 1.43 1.74
C LEU A 18 -14.32 -0.06 1.95
N ARG A 19 -15.15 -0.40 2.95
CA ARG A 19 -15.65 -1.77 3.14
C ARG A 19 -16.58 -2.22 2.02
N ASP A 20 -17.47 -1.36 1.53
CA ASP A 20 -18.35 -1.65 0.41
C ASP A 20 -17.55 -1.97 -0.86
N ARG A 21 -16.36 -1.37 -1.00
CA ARG A 21 -15.38 -1.65 -2.06
C ARG A 21 -14.49 -2.86 -1.76
N THR A 22 -14.78 -3.65 -0.73
CA THR A 22 -14.00 -4.83 -0.27
C THR A 22 -12.57 -4.52 0.17
N MET A 23 -12.28 -3.27 0.52
CA MET A 23 -10.94 -2.87 0.97
C MET A 23 -10.74 -3.21 2.44
N VAL A 24 -9.58 -3.79 2.77
CA VAL A 24 -9.14 -4.01 4.15
C VAL A 24 -8.41 -2.77 4.63
N ILE A 25 -8.98 -2.10 5.63
CA ILE A 25 -8.43 -0.88 6.21
C ILE A 25 -7.67 -1.27 7.46
N THR A 26 -6.35 -1.38 7.34
CA THR A 26 -5.46 -1.56 8.48
C THR A 26 -4.76 -0.22 8.71
N PRO A 27 -5.23 0.62 9.65
CA PRO A 27 -4.55 1.88 9.93
C PRO A 27 -3.17 1.58 10.52
N GLN A 28 -2.15 1.65 9.67
CA GLN A 28 -0.75 1.52 10.05
C GLN A 28 -0.22 2.89 10.46
N SER A 29 0.65 2.92 11.46
CA SER A 29 1.42 4.13 11.72
C SER A 29 2.32 4.44 10.51
N ALA A 30 2.70 5.71 10.32
CA ALA A 30 3.61 6.08 9.24
C ALA A 30 4.91 5.23 9.26
N ALA A 31 5.41 4.91 10.45
CA ALA A 31 6.58 4.05 10.62
C ALA A 31 6.35 2.60 10.17
N GLN A 32 5.16 2.04 10.43
CA GLN A 32 4.81 0.69 9.95
C GLN A 32 4.66 0.67 8.43
N PHE A 33 4.04 1.70 7.85
CA PHE A 33 3.92 1.82 6.39
C PHE A 33 5.28 1.96 5.71
N SER A 34 6.20 2.77 6.26
CA SER A 34 7.56 2.88 5.74
C SER A 34 8.31 1.56 5.79
N ARG A 35 8.17 0.77 6.87
CA ARG A 35 8.76 -0.57 6.95
C ARG A 35 8.19 -1.51 5.90
N PHE A 36 6.86 -1.51 5.74
CA PHE A 36 6.18 -2.30 4.72
C PHE A 36 6.71 -2.00 3.31
N LEU A 37 6.91 -0.72 2.96
CA LEU A 37 7.48 -0.35 1.66
C LEU A 37 8.87 -0.93 1.44
N SER A 38 9.75 -0.84 2.44
CA SER A 38 11.10 -1.41 2.36
C SER A 38 11.09 -2.94 2.23
N ASP A 39 10.23 -3.61 2.99
CA ASP A 39 10.10 -5.08 2.94
C ASP A 39 9.56 -5.55 1.59
N GLU A 40 8.55 -4.86 1.06
CA GLU A 40 7.97 -5.15 -0.25
C GLU A 40 8.97 -4.87 -1.39
N GLU A 41 9.70 -3.76 -1.33
CA GLU A 41 10.73 -3.44 -2.32
C GLU A 41 11.79 -4.56 -2.39
N ALA A 42 12.28 -5.01 -1.23
CA ALA A 42 13.25 -6.10 -1.15
C ALA A 42 12.67 -7.41 -1.71
N ARG A 43 11.44 -7.75 -1.33
CA ARG A 43 10.74 -8.96 -1.78
C ARG A 43 10.52 -8.97 -3.29
N TRP A 44 9.98 -7.89 -3.85
CA TRP A 44 9.72 -7.78 -5.28
C TRP A 44 11.01 -7.72 -6.09
N THR A 45 12.03 -7.00 -5.62
CA THR A 45 13.36 -6.98 -6.27
C THR A 45 13.95 -8.39 -6.37
N SER A 46 13.87 -9.17 -5.28
CA SER A 46 14.34 -10.56 -5.27
C SER A 46 13.57 -11.42 -6.27
N LEU A 47 12.24 -11.34 -6.26
CA LEU A 47 11.38 -12.11 -7.15
C LEU A 47 11.62 -11.79 -8.63
N ILE A 48 11.69 -10.49 -8.97
CA ILE A 48 11.89 -10.01 -10.34
C ILE A 48 13.23 -10.54 -10.88
N LYS A 49 14.31 -10.44 -10.09
CA LYS A 49 15.63 -10.96 -10.45
C LYS A 49 15.60 -12.48 -10.60
N ALA A 50 15.01 -13.20 -9.65
CA ALA A 50 14.95 -14.66 -9.65
C ALA A 50 14.12 -15.23 -10.81
N LYS A 51 13.08 -14.50 -11.26
CA LYS A 51 12.19 -14.91 -12.35
C LYS A 51 12.53 -14.27 -13.68
N ASN A 52 13.59 -13.46 -13.76
CA ASN A 52 13.98 -12.69 -14.94
C ASN A 52 12.79 -11.93 -15.56
N ILE A 53 11.94 -11.35 -14.70
CA ILE A 53 10.79 -10.56 -15.14
C ILE A 53 11.33 -9.25 -15.69
N ARG A 54 10.97 -8.93 -16.94
CA ARG A 54 11.25 -7.63 -17.56
C ARG A 54 9.94 -6.89 -17.69
N ILE A 55 9.93 -5.65 -17.23
CA ILE A 55 8.79 -4.74 -17.43
C ILE A 55 9.13 -3.92 -18.66
N ASP A 56 8.54 -4.28 -19.79
CA ASP A 56 8.67 -3.48 -21.01
C ASP A 56 7.85 -2.21 -20.83
N ASN A 57 8.55 -1.10 -20.60
CA ASN A 57 7.94 0.21 -20.46
C ASN A 57 7.68 0.81 -21.85
N THR A 58 6.81 0.19 -22.63
CA THR A 58 6.27 0.80 -23.85
C THR A 58 5.05 1.62 -23.46
N SER A 59 5.28 2.84 -22.97
CA SER A 59 4.22 3.85 -22.92
C SER A 59 3.86 4.26 -24.36
N PRO A 60 2.56 4.34 -24.71
CA PRO A 60 2.12 5.11 -25.87
C PRO A 60 2.29 6.63 -25.63
#